data_AF-A0A377Z691-F1
#
_entry.id   AF-A0A377Z691-F1
#
_cell.length_a   1.000
_cell.length_b   1.000
_cell.length_c   1.000
_cell.angle_alpha   90.00
_cell.angle_beta   90.00
_cell.angle_gamma   90.00
#
_symmetry.space_group_name_H-M   'P 1'
#
loop_
_entity.id
_entity.type
_entity.pdbx_description
1 polymer ?
#
loop_
_entity_poly.entity_id
_entity_poly.type
_entity_poly.pdbx_seq_one_letter_code
_entity_poly.pdbx_strand_id
1 'polypeptide(L)'
;MMGSLITSLETPVTKTTGGLLVLPGNHPLIQRRRQDERTLLAIARTVCEQCRLCTDLCPRHLIGHELSPHLLVRAVNYRQAATPSLLLSALTCSECNVCESVACPVGISPMRINRLLKRELRAKNLRYDGPLRPADEMAKHRLVPVKRLISKLGLDPWYQEAPLTAVEPEVACVTLPLRQHIGISAVPCVAPGERVTRGQLLADIPADALGAPVHASIDGLVSAITEQAITLVRG
;
A
#
# COMPACT_ATOMS: atom_id res chain seq x y z
N MET A 1 -4.69 -7.73 -3.79
CA MET A 1 -4.85 -6.40 -4.39
C MET A 1 -4.19 -5.36 -3.50
N MET A 2 -3.09 -4.77 -3.98
CA MET A 2 -2.41 -3.67 -3.30
C MET A 2 -3.32 -2.42 -3.28
N GLY A 3 -3.17 -1.56 -2.28
CA GLY A 3 -3.94 -0.32 -2.14
C GLY A 3 -4.55 -0.12 -0.75
N SER A 4 -4.90 1.13 -0.43
CA SER A 4 -5.52 1.55 0.82
C SER A 4 -7.02 1.81 0.65
N LEU A 5 -7.76 1.83 1.76
CA LEU A 5 -9.12 2.36 1.76
C LEU A 5 -9.01 3.88 1.83
N ILE A 6 -9.62 4.58 0.86
CA ILE A 6 -9.78 6.03 0.89
C ILE A 6 -11.22 6.31 1.30
N THR A 7 -11.40 7.25 2.23
CA THR A 7 -12.69 7.60 2.83
C THR A 7 -13.09 9.05 2.56
N SER A 8 -12.18 9.88 2.05
CA SER A 8 -12.41 11.28 1.73
C SER A 8 -12.05 11.56 0.26
N LEU A 9 -12.92 12.29 -0.43
CA LEU A 9 -12.68 12.80 -1.78
C LEU A 9 -11.60 13.90 -1.80
N GLU A 10 -11.31 14.50 -0.65
CA GLU A 10 -10.23 15.49 -0.49
C GLU A 10 -8.83 14.84 -0.46
N THR A 11 -8.74 13.51 -0.49
CA THR A 11 -7.44 12.82 -0.47
C THR A 11 -6.73 13.06 -1.80
N PRO A 12 -5.54 13.70 -1.82
CA PRO A 12 -4.86 14.00 -3.08
C PRO A 12 -4.45 12.76 -3.86
N VAL A 13 -4.60 12.81 -5.18
CA VAL A 13 -3.95 11.86 -6.08
C VAL A 13 -2.46 12.15 -6.09
N THR A 14 -1.66 11.12 -5.79
CA THR A 14 -0.19 11.22 -5.76
C THR A 14 0.42 10.37 -6.87
N LYS A 15 1.73 10.52 -7.14
CA LYS A 15 2.43 9.70 -8.15
C LYS A 15 2.39 8.18 -7.90
N THR A 16 2.07 7.74 -6.68
CA THR A 16 1.90 6.31 -6.36
C THR A 16 0.45 5.84 -6.53
N THR A 17 -0.46 6.74 -6.91
CA THR A 17 -1.86 6.43 -7.17
C THR A 17 -1.98 5.86 -8.59
N GLY A 18 -1.97 4.54 -8.71
CA GLY A 18 -2.12 3.85 -10.00
C GLY A 18 -3.58 3.71 -10.47
N GLY A 19 -4.56 3.90 -9.59
CA GLY A 19 -5.97 3.81 -9.93
C GLY A 19 -6.88 3.89 -8.70
N LEU A 20 -8.12 4.32 -8.93
CA LEU A 20 -9.17 4.41 -7.91
C LEU A 20 -10.31 3.45 -8.29
N LEU A 21 -10.69 2.59 -7.35
CA LEU A 21 -11.85 1.70 -7.49
C LEU A 21 -12.94 2.20 -6.54
N VAL A 22 -14.05 2.67 -7.11
CA VAL A 22 -15.20 3.13 -6.34
C VAL A 22 -16.17 1.97 -6.16
N LEU A 23 -16.28 1.49 -4.93
CA LEU A 23 -17.15 0.37 -4.57
C LEU A 23 -18.20 0.83 -3.54
N PRO A 24 -19.43 0.28 -3.58
CA PRO A 24 -20.45 0.51 -2.57
C PRO A 24 -19.94 0.21 -1.15
N GLY A 25 -20.43 0.95 -0.17
CA GLY A 25 -20.03 0.77 1.23
C GLY A 25 -20.30 -0.64 1.78
N ASN A 26 -21.30 -1.34 1.27
CA ASN A 26 -21.65 -2.72 1.62
C ASN A 26 -20.84 -3.78 0.84
N HIS A 27 -19.99 -3.39 -0.10
CA HIS A 27 -19.18 -4.34 -0.86
C HIS A 27 -18.23 -5.12 0.08
N PRO A 28 -18.06 -6.44 -0.05
CA PRO A 28 -17.26 -7.26 0.88
C PRO A 28 -15.83 -6.76 1.08
N LEU A 29 -15.16 -6.29 0.02
CA LEU A 29 -13.83 -5.66 0.11
C LEU A 29 -13.81 -4.40 1.00
N ILE A 30 -14.84 -3.56 0.93
CA ILE A 30 -14.95 -2.33 1.72
C ILE A 30 -15.22 -2.68 3.17
N GLN A 31 -16.20 -3.56 3.42
CA GLN A 31 -16.51 -4.06 4.76
C GLN A 31 -15.28 -4.64 5.43
N ARG A 32 -14.54 -5.50 4.72
CA ARG A 32 -13.29 -6.09 5.21
C ARG A 32 -12.22 -5.05 5.52
N ARG A 33 -12.05 -4.01 4.68
CA ARG A 33 -11.07 -2.94 4.93
C ARG A 33 -11.45 -2.03 6.10
N ARG A 34 -12.74 -1.91 6.40
CA ARG A 34 -13.27 -1.14 7.53
C ARG A 34 -13.17 -1.85 8.88
N GLN A 35 -13.06 -3.18 8.88
CA GLN A 35 -12.89 -3.95 10.13
C GLN A 35 -11.73 -3.39 10.95
N ASP A 36 -11.94 -3.20 12.25
CA ASP A 36 -10.91 -2.73 13.16
C ASP A 36 -9.85 -3.83 13.45
N GLU A 37 -8.72 -3.40 14.01
CA GLU A 37 -7.56 -4.28 14.23
C GLU A 37 -7.80 -5.28 15.36
N ARG A 38 -8.61 -4.93 16.37
CA ARG A 38 -8.93 -5.82 17.49
C ARG A 38 -9.81 -6.98 17.01
N THR A 39 -10.87 -6.68 16.26
CA THR A 39 -11.75 -7.70 15.66
C THR A 39 -10.97 -8.61 14.72
N LEU A 40 -10.10 -8.04 13.89
CA LEU A 40 -9.24 -8.80 12.99
C LEU A 40 -8.35 -9.81 13.72
N LEU A 41 -7.69 -9.38 14.80
CA LEU A 41 -6.84 -10.27 15.61
C LEU A 41 -7.67 -11.31 16.37
N ALA A 42 -8.85 -10.95 16.86
CA ALA A 42 -9.75 -11.88 17.56
C ALA A 42 -10.23 -13.01 16.62
N ILE A 43 -10.69 -12.67 15.41
CA ILE A 43 -11.06 -13.67 14.39
C ILE A 43 -9.85 -14.56 14.09
N ALA A 44 -8.68 -13.96 13.82
CA ALA A 44 -7.48 -14.72 13.50
C ALA A 44 -7.04 -15.68 14.60
N ARG A 45 -7.16 -15.31 15.88
CA ARG A 45 -6.88 -16.21 17.01
C ARG A 45 -7.87 -17.37 17.12
N THR A 46 -9.11 -17.15 16.71
CA THR A 46 -10.20 -18.11 16.89
C THR A 46 -10.26 -19.13 15.77
N VAL A 47 -10.13 -18.69 14.51
CA VAL A 47 -10.42 -19.56 13.35
C VAL A 47 -9.17 -20.01 12.59
N CYS A 48 -7.99 -19.48 12.90
CA CYS A 48 -6.77 -19.86 12.18
C CYS A 48 -6.38 -21.32 12.49
N GLU A 49 -6.47 -22.16 11.47
CA GLU A 49 -6.10 -23.59 11.49
C GLU A 49 -4.59 -23.85 11.37
N GLN A 50 -3.76 -22.79 11.34
CA GLN A 50 -2.29 -22.87 11.30
C GLN A 50 -1.69 -23.62 10.08
N CYS A 51 -2.45 -23.77 9.00
CA CYS A 51 -1.93 -24.28 7.73
C CYS A 51 -0.86 -23.35 7.12
N ARG A 52 -0.18 -23.82 6.05
CA ARG A 52 0.93 -23.10 5.39
C ARG A 52 0.53 -22.37 4.10
N LEU A 53 -0.73 -22.45 3.66
CA LEU A 53 -1.18 -21.91 2.36
C LEU A 53 -0.81 -20.44 2.12
N CYS A 54 -0.87 -19.60 3.15
CA CYS A 54 -0.51 -18.19 3.06
C CYS A 54 0.98 -17.93 2.80
N THR A 55 1.86 -18.89 3.09
CA THR A 55 3.28 -18.91 2.68
C THR A 55 3.46 -19.54 1.32
N ASP A 56 2.83 -20.68 1.07
CA ASP A 56 3.02 -21.44 -0.16
C ASP A 56 2.55 -20.69 -1.41
N LEU A 57 1.59 -19.77 -1.26
CA LEU A 57 1.11 -18.86 -2.30
C LEU A 57 1.68 -17.43 -2.17
N CYS A 58 2.61 -17.18 -1.24
CA CYS A 58 3.18 -15.85 -1.09
C CYS A 58 4.18 -15.54 -2.22
N PRO A 59 3.94 -14.51 -3.05
CA PRO A 59 4.87 -14.21 -4.15
C PRO A 59 6.27 -13.85 -3.66
N ARG A 60 6.39 -13.19 -2.51
CA ARG A 60 7.69 -12.82 -1.92
C ARG A 60 8.46 -14.05 -1.44
N HIS A 61 7.77 -15.03 -0.86
CA HIS A 61 8.38 -16.31 -0.48
C HIS A 61 8.89 -17.06 -1.71
N LEU A 62 8.05 -17.15 -2.75
CA LEU A 62 8.36 -17.87 -3.98
C LEU A 62 9.52 -17.27 -4.77
N ILE A 63 9.77 -15.96 -4.66
CA ILE A 63 10.96 -15.32 -5.27
C ILE A 63 12.18 -15.27 -4.33
N GLY A 64 12.16 -16.01 -3.23
CA GLY A 64 13.34 -16.23 -2.39
C GLY A 64 13.45 -15.37 -1.12
N HIS A 65 12.46 -14.52 -0.80
CA HIS A 65 12.46 -13.84 0.50
C HIS A 65 12.06 -14.80 1.63
N GLU A 66 12.64 -14.63 2.82
CA GLU A 66 12.36 -15.47 4.00
C GLU A 66 10.96 -15.26 4.63
N LEU A 67 10.07 -14.54 3.94
CA LEU A 67 8.74 -14.22 4.42
C LEU A 67 7.89 -15.47 4.62
N SER A 68 7.49 -15.73 5.86
CA SER A 68 6.64 -16.86 6.22
C SER A 68 5.34 -16.38 6.90
N PRO A 69 4.31 -15.93 6.15
CA PRO A 69 3.09 -15.39 6.76
C PRO A 69 2.42 -16.30 7.79
N HIS A 70 2.43 -17.63 7.62
CA HIS A 70 1.84 -18.56 8.60
C HIS A 70 2.53 -18.49 9.97
N LEU A 71 3.87 -18.42 9.99
CA LEU A 71 4.65 -18.29 11.23
C LEU A 71 4.48 -16.92 11.86
N LEU A 72 4.40 -15.85 11.04
CA LEU A 72 4.16 -14.49 11.52
C LEU A 72 2.77 -14.35 12.15
N VAL A 73 1.75 -14.96 11.55
CA VAL A 73 0.40 -15.03 12.14
C VAL A 73 0.44 -15.76 13.48
N ARG A 74 1.14 -16.91 13.58
CA ARG A 74 1.28 -17.65 14.84
C ARG A 74 1.98 -16.81 15.92
N ALA A 75 3.08 -16.15 15.55
CA ALA A 75 3.85 -15.29 16.46
C ALA A 75 3.00 -14.16 17.04
N VAL A 76 2.22 -13.47 16.19
CA VAL A 76 1.35 -12.37 16.62
C VAL A 76 0.14 -12.86 17.42
N ASN A 77 -0.50 -13.96 17.00
CA ASN A 77 -1.71 -14.46 17.65
C ASN A 77 -1.44 -14.98 19.05
N TYR A 78 -0.38 -15.78 19.22
CA TYR A 78 -0.09 -16.49 20.47
C TYR A 78 1.03 -15.87 21.30
N ARG A 79 1.61 -14.75 20.84
CA ARG A 79 2.83 -14.17 21.42
C ARG A 79 3.93 -15.23 21.64
N GLN A 80 3.98 -16.23 20.75
CA GLN A 80 5.01 -17.25 20.77
C GLN A 80 6.36 -16.59 20.56
N ALA A 81 7.40 -17.08 21.24
CA ALA A 81 8.77 -16.65 21.04
C ALA A 81 9.22 -17.03 19.62
N ALA A 82 8.94 -16.16 18.65
CA ALA A 82 9.53 -16.19 17.33
C ALA A 82 10.97 -15.69 17.42
N THR A 83 11.85 -16.24 16.58
CA THR A 83 13.20 -15.70 16.46
C THR A 83 13.15 -14.25 15.96
N PRO A 84 14.08 -13.38 16.39
CA PRO A 84 14.15 -12.02 15.87
C PRO A 84 14.21 -11.96 14.33
N SER A 85 14.96 -12.89 13.70
CA SER A 85 15.04 -13.02 12.24
C SER A 85 13.68 -13.29 11.59
N LEU A 86 12.88 -14.19 12.17
CA LEU A 86 11.54 -14.47 11.67
C LEU A 86 10.65 -13.23 11.75
N LEU A 87 10.64 -12.51 12.88
CA LEU A 87 9.84 -11.28 13.01
C LEU A 87 10.28 -10.21 12.02
N LEU A 88 11.59 -9.99 11.85
CA LEU A 88 12.13 -9.03 10.90
C LEU A 88 11.79 -9.38 9.44
N SER A 89 11.63 -10.67 9.11
CA SER A 89 11.19 -11.10 7.77
C SER A 89 9.86 -10.45 7.35
N ALA A 90 9.00 -10.04 8.29
CA ALA A 90 7.77 -9.28 8.03
C ALA A 90 8.00 -8.03 7.16
N LEU A 91 9.17 -7.39 7.31
CA LEU A 91 9.56 -6.18 6.58
C LEU A 91 9.76 -6.44 5.08
N THR A 92 9.99 -7.68 4.67
CA THR A 92 10.15 -8.07 3.26
C THR A 92 8.82 -8.18 2.51
N CYS A 93 7.68 -8.11 3.22
CA CYS A 93 6.35 -8.22 2.63
C CYS A 93 5.98 -7.02 1.75
N SER A 94 5.50 -7.29 0.52
CA SER A 94 5.01 -6.29 -0.43
C SER A 94 3.55 -5.88 -0.22
N GLU A 95 2.86 -6.41 0.79
CA GLU A 95 1.46 -6.09 1.10
C GLU A 95 0.50 -6.33 -0.09
N CYS A 96 0.73 -7.41 -0.85
CA CYS A 96 -0.03 -7.76 -2.06
C CYS A 96 -1.43 -8.37 -1.83
N ASN A 97 -1.75 -8.74 -0.58
CA ASN A 97 -2.97 -9.40 -0.13
C ASN A 97 -3.23 -10.81 -0.67
N VAL A 98 -2.32 -11.46 -1.39
CA VAL A 98 -2.56 -12.85 -1.89
C VAL A 98 -2.89 -13.80 -0.74
N CYS A 99 -2.20 -13.67 0.39
CA CYS A 99 -2.44 -14.48 1.58
C CYS A 99 -3.83 -14.27 2.21
N GLU A 100 -4.45 -13.11 2.02
CA GLU A 100 -5.79 -12.77 2.51
C GLU A 100 -6.88 -13.11 1.47
N SER A 101 -6.69 -12.64 0.24
CA SER A 101 -7.70 -12.68 -0.81
C SER A 101 -7.77 -14.02 -1.52
N VAL A 102 -6.71 -14.83 -1.49
CA VAL A 102 -6.62 -16.09 -2.23
C VAL A 102 -6.37 -17.24 -1.28
N ALA A 103 -5.29 -17.17 -0.50
CA ALA A 103 -4.70 -18.34 0.12
C ALA A 103 -5.42 -18.82 1.39
N CYS A 104 -5.94 -17.90 2.22
CA CYS A 104 -6.51 -18.29 3.51
C CYS A 104 -7.88 -18.97 3.32
N PRO A 105 -8.04 -20.24 3.73
CA PRO A 105 -9.31 -20.97 3.58
C PRO A 105 -10.36 -20.54 4.61
N VAL A 106 -9.90 -20.11 5.79
CA VAL A 106 -10.74 -19.64 6.91
C VAL A 106 -10.95 -18.13 6.93
N GLY A 107 -10.58 -17.43 5.85
CA GLY A 107 -10.90 -16.02 5.65
C GLY A 107 -10.23 -15.01 6.59
N ILE A 108 -9.16 -15.36 7.30
CA ILE A 108 -8.35 -14.41 8.10
C ILE A 108 -7.48 -13.53 7.19
N SER A 109 -6.83 -12.50 7.75
CA SER A 109 -5.95 -11.61 7.00
C SER A 109 -4.49 -11.67 7.45
N PRO A 110 -3.69 -12.62 6.94
CA PRO A 110 -2.27 -12.66 7.23
C PRO A 110 -1.55 -11.36 6.80
N MET A 111 -1.99 -10.73 5.70
CA MET A 111 -1.41 -9.46 5.24
C MET A 111 -1.60 -8.36 6.27
N ARG A 112 -2.83 -8.14 6.76
CA ARG A 112 -3.10 -7.04 7.70
C ARG A 112 -2.41 -7.30 9.03
N ILE A 113 -2.38 -8.54 9.52
CA ILE A 113 -1.60 -8.93 10.71
C ILE A 113 -0.12 -8.58 10.50
N ASN A 114 0.45 -8.96 9.36
CA ASN A 114 1.83 -8.62 9.04
C ASN A 114 2.06 -7.11 8.93
N ARG A 115 1.08 -6.35 8.44
CA ARG A 115 1.15 -4.89 8.35
C ARG A 115 1.19 -4.24 9.74
N LEU A 116 0.48 -4.77 10.74
CA LEU A 116 0.59 -4.33 12.14
C LEU A 116 2.02 -4.52 12.64
N LEU A 117 2.57 -5.73 12.46
CA LEU A 117 3.94 -6.04 12.84
C LEU A 117 4.96 -5.14 12.12
N LYS A 118 4.79 -4.89 10.81
CA LYS A 118 5.65 -3.96 10.06
C LYS A 118 5.63 -2.54 10.64
N ARG A 119 4.47 -2.04 11.09
CA ARG A 119 4.38 -0.71 11.73
C ARG A 119 5.19 -0.68 13.03
N GLU A 120 5.03 -1.70 13.88
CA GLU A 120 5.78 -1.82 15.14
C GLU A 120 7.29 -1.90 14.91
N LEU A 121 7.74 -2.72 13.96
CA LEU A 121 9.16 -2.87 13.64
C LEU A 121 9.77 -1.58 13.06
N ARG A 122 9.03 -0.89 12.18
CA ARG A 122 9.45 0.40 11.61
C ARG A 122 9.52 1.50 12.66
N ALA A 123 8.58 1.55 13.60
CA ALA A 123 8.61 2.50 14.71
C ALA A 123 9.86 2.34 15.59
N LYS A 124 10.42 1.12 15.65
CA LYS A 124 11.68 0.80 16.33
C LYS A 124 12.92 0.97 15.44
N ASN A 125 12.78 1.49 14.22
CA ASN A 125 13.85 1.63 13.23
C ASN A 125 14.59 0.31 12.92
N LEU A 126 13.92 -0.83 13.07
CA LEU A 126 14.52 -2.13 12.79
C LEU A 126 14.57 -2.40 11.29
N ARG A 127 15.65 -3.05 10.85
CA ARG A 127 15.89 -3.43 9.45
C ARG A 127 16.02 -4.94 9.36
N TYR A 128 15.50 -5.48 8.26
CA TYR A 128 15.75 -6.87 7.90
C TYR A 128 17.09 -6.92 7.15
N ASP A 129 17.96 -7.81 7.60
CA ASP A 129 19.20 -8.16 6.93
C ASP A 129 19.26 -9.68 6.84
N GLY A 130 19.16 -10.20 5.62
CA GLY A 130 19.05 -11.62 5.36
C GLY A 130 19.13 -11.91 3.87
N PRO A 131 19.57 -13.12 3.49
CA PRO A 131 19.87 -13.42 2.10
C PRO A 131 18.60 -13.46 1.25
N LEU A 132 18.75 -13.14 -0.05
CA LEU A 132 17.78 -13.50 -1.07
C LEU A 132 18.13 -14.90 -1.59
N ARG A 133 17.22 -15.85 -1.41
CA ARG A 133 17.41 -17.23 -1.88
C ARG A 133 17.05 -17.33 -3.38
N PRO A 134 17.48 -18.40 -4.08
CA PRO A 134 16.95 -18.69 -5.40
C PRO A 134 15.41 -18.78 -5.38
N ALA A 135 14.79 -18.35 -6.47
CA ALA A 135 13.34 -18.50 -6.63
C ALA A 135 12.95 -19.97 -6.63
N ASP A 136 11.82 -20.29 -6.01
CA ASP A 136 11.22 -21.62 -6.04
C ASP A 136 10.77 -21.94 -7.47
N GLU A 137 11.12 -23.11 -7.99
CA GLU A 137 10.71 -23.53 -9.34
C GLU A 137 9.18 -23.55 -9.49
N MET A 138 8.45 -23.83 -8.40
CA MET A 138 6.99 -23.80 -8.36
C MET A 138 6.40 -22.41 -8.49
N ALA A 139 7.19 -21.33 -8.43
CA ALA A 139 6.71 -19.97 -8.65
C ALA A 139 5.96 -19.84 -9.99
N LYS A 140 6.42 -20.54 -11.03
CA LYS A 140 5.80 -20.57 -12.37
C LYS A 140 4.41 -21.25 -12.36
N HIS A 141 4.17 -22.15 -11.41
CA HIS A 141 2.95 -22.96 -11.32
C HIS A 141 1.99 -22.51 -10.23
N ARG A 142 2.39 -21.57 -9.36
CA ARG A 142 1.60 -21.05 -8.23
C ARG A 142 1.10 -19.62 -8.45
N LEU A 143 1.05 -19.18 -9.71
CA LEU A 143 0.49 -17.89 -10.08
C LEU A 143 -1.00 -17.82 -9.77
N VAL A 144 -1.46 -16.66 -9.33
CA VAL A 144 -2.88 -16.42 -9.07
C VAL A 144 -3.59 -16.13 -10.40
N PRO A 145 -4.58 -16.94 -10.82
CA PRO A 145 -5.33 -16.65 -12.04
C PRO A 145 -6.17 -15.38 -11.85
N VAL A 146 -5.86 -14.33 -12.61
CA VAL A 146 -6.49 -12.99 -12.46
C VAL A 146 -8.01 -13.06 -12.57
N LYS A 147 -8.54 -13.81 -13.54
CA LYS A 147 -9.99 -14.01 -13.70
C LYS A 147 -10.65 -14.60 -12.45
N ARG A 148 -10.06 -15.64 -11.85
CA ARG A 148 -10.58 -16.25 -10.61
C ARG A 148 -10.48 -15.29 -9.43
N LEU A 149 -9.41 -14.49 -9.38
CA LEU A 149 -9.25 -13.47 -8.35
C LEU A 149 -10.35 -12.41 -8.44
N ILE A 150 -10.63 -11.89 -9.65
CA ILE A 150 -11.70 -10.89 -9.87
C ILE A 150 -13.03 -11.42 -9.35
N SER A 151 -13.43 -12.64 -9.73
CA SER A 151 -14.70 -13.20 -9.29
C SER A 151 -14.73 -13.50 -7.79
N LYS A 152 -13.64 -14.02 -7.22
CA LYS A 152 -13.52 -14.22 -5.76
C LYS A 152 -13.63 -12.93 -4.97
N LEU A 153 -13.18 -11.81 -5.56
CA LEU A 153 -13.27 -10.50 -4.95
C LEU A 153 -14.63 -9.81 -5.16
N GLY A 154 -15.55 -10.40 -5.93
CA GLY A 154 -16.84 -9.80 -6.26
C GLY A 154 -16.73 -8.63 -7.25
N LEU A 155 -15.66 -8.60 -8.06
CA LEU A 155 -15.34 -7.46 -8.92
C LEU A 155 -15.80 -7.65 -10.37
N ASP A 156 -16.47 -8.75 -10.71
CA ASP A 156 -16.95 -9.00 -12.08
C ASP A 156 -17.77 -7.80 -12.63
N PRO A 157 -18.67 -7.15 -11.87
CA PRO A 157 -19.41 -5.99 -12.39
C PRO A 157 -18.54 -4.77 -12.72
N TRP A 158 -17.36 -4.65 -12.11
CA TRP A 158 -16.40 -3.55 -12.34
C TRP A 158 -15.31 -3.92 -13.34
N TYR A 159 -15.22 -5.18 -13.75
CA TYR A 159 -14.20 -5.63 -14.69
C TYR A 159 -14.67 -5.42 -16.12
N GLN A 160 -14.68 -4.15 -16.53
CA GLN A 160 -15.10 -3.68 -17.84
C GLN A 160 -13.93 -2.97 -18.53
N GLU A 161 -14.05 -2.74 -19.84
CA GLU A 161 -13.10 -1.87 -20.55
C GLU A 161 -13.17 -0.45 -19.97
N ALA A 162 -12.01 0.12 -19.66
CA ALA A 162 -11.86 1.49 -19.17
C ALA A 162 -11.02 2.28 -20.19
N PRO A 163 -11.60 2.68 -21.33
CA PRO A 163 -10.87 3.42 -22.35
C PRO A 163 -10.39 4.77 -21.78
N LEU A 164 -9.16 5.14 -22.13
CA LEU A 164 -8.61 6.44 -21.79
C LEU A 164 -9.48 7.52 -22.42
N THR A 165 -10.05 8.38 -21.59
CA THR A 165 -10.79 9.55 -22.05
C THR A 165 -9.89 10.77 -21.94
N ALA A 166 -9.80 11.58 -22.99
CA ALA A 166 -8.97 12.79 -23.04
C ALA A 166 -9.56 13.98 -22.26
N VAL A 167 -10.43 13.72 -21.28
CA VAL A 167 -11.02 14.77 -20.45
C VAL A 167 -10.00 15.17 -19.39
N GLU A 168 -9.49 16.40 -19.49
CA GLU A 168 -8.75 17.04 -18.39
C GLU A 168 -9.76 17.71 -17.43
N PRO A 169 -9.78 17.36 -16.14
CA PRO A 169 -10.68 18.01 -15.19
C PRO A 169 -10.22 19.44 -14.90
N GLU A 170 -11.15 20.39 -14.95
CA GLU A 170 -10.90 21.74 -14.45
C GLU A 170 -10.92 21.74 -12.93
N VAL A 171 -9.75 21.97 -12.34
CA VAL A 171 -9.57 22.02 -10.87
C VAL A 171 -9.26 23.44 -10.42
N ALA A 172 -10.05 23.97 -9.48
CA ALA A 172 -9.86 25.31 -8.93
C ALA A 172 -8.72 25.37 -7.90
N CYS A 173 -8.45 24.26 -7.21
CA CYS A 173 -7.45 24.16 -6.15
C CYS A 173 -6.80 22.78 -6.20
N VAL A 174 -5.50 22.71 -5.94
CA VAL A 174 -4.74 21.45 -5.86
C VAL A 174 -3.84 21.47 -4.63
N THR A 175 -3.81 20.35 -3.91
CA THR A 175 -2.86 20.11 -2.83
C THR A 175 -1.84 19.08 -3.29
N LEU A 176 -0.56 19.45 -3.24
CA LEU A 176 0.57 18.65 -3.67
C LEU A 176 1.36 18.21 -2.43
N PRO A 177 1.22 16.93 -1.98
CA PRO A 177 1.99 16.44 -0.84
C PRO A 177 3.49 16.44 -1.14
N LEU A 178 4.30 16.86 -0.17
CA LEU A 178 5.77 16.87 -0.27
C LEU A 178 6.36 15.47 -0.14
N ARG A 179 5.65 14.55 0.55
CA ARG A 179 6.03 13.14 0.67
C ARG A 179 5.01 12.24 -0.01
N GLN A 180 5.37 11.73 -1.18
CA GLN A 180 4.48 10.88 -1.99
C GLN A 180 4.97 9.42 -2.16
N HIS A 181 6.09 9.06 -1.55
CA HIS A 181 6.71 7.73 -1.65
C HIS A 181 7.55 7.39 -0.41
N ILE A 182 8.20 6.21 -0.43
CA ILE A 182 9.04 5.72 0.67
C ILE A 182 10.26 6.61 0.98
N GLY A 183 10.77 7.31 -0.04
CA GLY A 183 11.86 8.28 0.08
C GLY A 183 11.54 9.49 0.98
N ILE A 184 12.49 10.42 1.05
CA ILE A 184 12.37 11.63 1.86
C ILE A 184 11.34 12.62 1.29
N SER A 185 10.88 13.54 2.12
CA SER A 185 10.02 14.65 1.70
C SER A 185 10.81 15.64 0.85
N ALA A 186 10.18 16.19 -0.19
CA ALA A 186 10.73 17.34 -0.91
C ALA A 186 10.66 18.60 -0.04
N VAL A 187 11.60 19.51 -0.25
CA VAL A 187 11.72 20.80 0.43
C VAL A 187 11.23 21.90 -0.52
N PRO A 188 10.20 22.68 -0.14
CA PRO A 188 9.69 23.77 -0.97
C PRO A 188 10.78 24.77 -1.36
N CYS A 189 10.75 25.22 -2.62
CA CYS A 189 11.64 26.25 -3.17
C CYS A 189 10.88 27.48 -3.70
N VAL A 190 9.58 27.57 -3.42
CA VAL A 190 8.68 28.70 -3.74
C VAL A 190 8.12 29.33 -2.46
N ALA A 191 7.53 30.51 -2.56
CA ALA A 191 6.90 31.22 -1.45
C ALA A 191 5.37 31.37 -1.60
N PRO A 192 4.59 31.49 -0.50
CA PRO A 192 3.18 31.86 -0.58
C PRO A 192 2.98 33.19 -1.32
N GLY A 193 1.96 33.26 -2.17
CA GLY A 193 1.66 34.40 -3.05
C GLY A 193 2.39 34.40 -4.39
N GLU A 194 3.35 33.49 -4.59
CA GLU A 194 4.10 33.39 -5.84
C GLU A 194 3.22 32.84 -6.98
N ARG A 195 3.35 33.42 -8.18
CA ARG A 195 2.72 32.89 -9.41
C ARG A 195 3.59 31.77 -9.97
N VAL A 196 2.95 30.65 -10.30
CA VAL A 196 3.61 29.47 -10.84
C VAL A 196 2.94 29.02 -12.13
N THR A 197 3.73 28.43 -13.01
CA THR A 197 3.25 27.83 -14.27
C THR A 197 3.24 26.31 -14.17
N ARG A 198 2.31 25.64 -14.86
CA ARG A 198 2.24 24.17 -14.92
C ARG A 198 3.59 23.61 -15.37
N GLY A 199 4.12 22.67 -14.59
CA GLY A 199 5.43 22.07 -14.81
C GLY A 199 6.59 22.77 -14.10
N GLN A 200 6.38 23.95 -13.49
CA GLN A 200 7.39 24.62 -12.69
C GLN A 200 7.75 23.81 -11.44
N LEU A 201 9.04 23.76 -11.09
CA LEU A 201 9.54 23.14 -9.87
C LEU A 201 9.06 23.92 -8.63
N LEU A 202 8.41 23.23 -7.70
CA LEU A 202 7.88 23.80 -6.45
C LEU A 202 8.63 23.34 -5.21
N ALA A 203 9.15 22.11 -5.23
CA ALA A 203 9.93 21.55 -4.15
C ALA A 203 10.95 20.56 -4.70
N ASP A 204 12.17 20.61 -4.17
CA ASP A 204 13.27 19.74 -4.59
C ASP A 204 13.74 18.83 -3.46
N ILE A 205 14.55 17.84 -3.78
CA ILE A 205 15.14 16.92 -2.80
C ILE A 205 16.59 17.31 -2.51
N PRO A 206 17.06 17.18 -1.26
CA PRO A 206 18.49 17.21 -0.96
C PRO A 206 19.30 16.30 -1.88
N ALA A 207 20.51 16.75 -2.24
CA ALA A 207 21.45 15.95 -3.01
C ALA A 207 21.70 14.58 -2.34
N ASP A 208 21.89 13.55 -3.16
CA ASP A 208 22.14 12.16 -2.75
C ASP A 208 21.05 11.50 -1.88
N ALA A 209 19.86 12.10 -1.82
CA ALA A 209 18.73 11.51 -1.12
C ALA A 209 17.79 10.77 -2.07
N LEU A 210 17.24 9.63 -1.61
CA LEU A 210 16.18 8.94 -2.34
C LEU A 210 14.89 9.75 -2.20
N GLY A 211 14.48 10.42 -3.28
CA GLY A 211 13.21 11.13 -3.35
C GLY A 211 12.83 11.48 -4.80
N ALA A 212 11.83 12.35 -4.98
CA ALA A 212 11.62 12.99 -6.26
C ALA A 212 10.99 14.39 -6.09
N PRO A 213 11.35 15.34 -6.96
CA PRO A 213 10.84 16.70 -6.89
C PRO A 213 9.33 16.79 -7.12
N VAL A 214 8.74 17.90 -6.68
CA VAL A 214 7.32 18.23 -6.86
C VAL A 214 7.20 19.42 -7.78
N HIS A 215 6.35 19.30 -8.80
CA HIS A 215 6.10 20.33 -9.80
C HIS A 215 4.64 20.79 -9.76
N ALA A 216 4.38 22.01 -10.23
CA ALA A 216 3.05 22.56 -10.32
C ALA A 216 2.20 21.77 -11.32
N SER A 217 1.03 21.29 -10.88
CA SER A 217 0.09 20.57 -11.74
C SER A 217 -0.84 21.50 -12.52
N ILE A 218 -0.91 22.77 -12.14
CA ILE A 218 -1.72 23.81 -12.78
C ILE A 218 -0.96 25.13 -12.78
N ASP A 219 -1.34 26.03 -13.69
CA ASP A 219 -1.00 27.45 -13.59
C ASP A 219 -1.79 28.08 -12.43
N GLY A 220 -1.17 28.99 -11.67
CA GLY A 220 -1.87 29.68 -10.60
C GLY A 220 -0.97 30.34 -9.57
N LEU A 221 -1.47 30.42 -8.35
CA LEU A 221 -0.82 31.04 -7.20
C LEU A 221 -0.57 30.02 -6.09
N VAL A 222 0.59 30.11 -5.45
CA VAL A 222 0.87 29.34 -4.22
C VAL A 222 0.05 29.95 -3.08
N SER A 223 -1.03 29.29 -2.66
CA SER A 223 -1.91 29.80 -1.60
C SER A 223 -1.38 29.48 -0.21
N ALA A 224 -0.76 28.32 -0.02
CA ALA A 224 -0.23 27.89 1.26
C ALA A 224 0.92 26.88 1.10
N ILE A 225 1.87 26.94 2.02
CA ILE A 225 2.93 25.94 2.19
C ILE A 225 2.89 25.46 3.64
N THR A 226 2.83 24.15 3.82
CA THR A 226 2.83 23.47 5.14
C THR A 226 3.99 22.48 5.19
N GLU A 227 4.25 21.90 6.36
CA GLU A 227 5.23 20.82 6.50
C GLU A 227 4.91 19.59 5.62
N GLN A 228 3.63 19.38 5.27
CA GLN A 228 3.21 18.18 4.55
C GLN A 228 2.92 18.43 3.06
N ALA A 229 2.58 19.65 2.65
CA ALA A 229 2.07 19.92 1.30
C ALA A 229 2.18 21.39 0.88
N ILE A 230 2.15 21.60 -0.44
CA ILE A 230 1.96 22.89 -1.11
C ILE A 230 0.54 22.94 -1.69
N THR A 231 -0.17 24.05 -1.52
CA THR A 231 -1.50 24.26 -2.12
C THR A 231 -1.42 25.35 -3.18
N LEU A 232 -1.97 25.07 -4.36
CA LEU A 232 -2.12 26.03 -5.45
C LEU A 232 -3.58 26.33 -5.69
N VAL A 233 -3.89 27.59 -6.00
CA VAL A 233 -5.21 28.03 -6.47
C VAL A 233 -5.05 28.50 -7.91
N ARG A 234 -5.95 28.04 -8.78
CA ARG A 234 -5.97 28.44 -10.19
C ARG A 234 -6.12 29.96 -10.29
N GLY A 235 -5.27 30.57 -11.11
CA GLY A 235 -5.26 32.00 -11.39
C GLY A 235 -5.66 32.34 -12.80
#